data_AF-D7WEM6-F1
#
_entry.id   AF-D7WEM6-F1
#
_cell.length_a   1.000
_cell.length_b   1.000
_cell.length_c   1.000
_cell.angle_alpha   90.00
_cell.angle_beta   90.00
_cell.angle_gamma   90.00
#
_symmetry.space_group_name_H-M   'P 1'
#
loop_
_entity.id
_entity.type
_entity.pdbx_description
1 polymer ?
#
loop_
_entity_poly.entity_id
_entity_poly.type
_entity_poly.pdbx_seq_one_letter_code
_entity_poly.pdbx_strand_id
1 'polypeptide(L)'
;MTSPSNYLAMIRVVGVGGGGVNAVNRMIEEGLKGVEFVAINTDSQALLFTDADTKLDIGREATRGLGAGANPEVGRTSAEDHKQEIEESLKGSDMVFVTAGEGGGTGTGAAPVVAGIAKKMGALTIGVVTRPFSFEGKRRTRQALEGIEALKEVCDTVIVIPNDRLLQLGDAELSMMEAFRAADEVLYNGVQGITNLITIPGMINVDFADVRSVMADAGSALMGVGSARGENRVMAATEQAINSPLLETTMEGAKGVLISVAGGSDLGLMEVNNAASIVEEKADDDANIIFGTIIDDNLGDEVRVTIIATGFDEKANARPDRTGAPEQVVVEAEPAQETPTPAPSSSSLFEPREETRDYDSEPAQPVQPAQPAQPAEPQYEAPAPRHRYDDDRGGLFTDSRTSRSREEYRPRRREERLDDDLDVPDFLR
;
A
#
# COMPACT_ATOMS: atom_id res chain seq x y z
N MET A 1 0.74 -21.64 42.97
CA MET A 1 0.80 -21.93 41.52
C MET A 1 -0.37 -21.22 40.89
N THR A 2 -0.16 -19.94 40.53
CA THR A 2 -1.11 -19.20 39.70
C THR A 2 -1.05 -19.81 38.33
N SER A 3 -2.18 -20.34 37.85
CA SER A 3 -2.34 -20.76 36.45
C SER A 3 -1.81 -19.64 35.55
N PRO A 4 -1.02 -19.92 34.51
CA PRO A 4 -0.65 -18.89 33.55
C PRO A 4 -1.95 -18.36 32.97
N SER A 5 -2.29 -17.11 33.31
CA SER A 5 -3.40 -16.40 32.71
C SER A 5 -3.19 -16.48 31.19
N ASN A 6 -4.16 -17.00 30.45
CA ASN A 6 -4.13 -16.93 28.98
C ASN A 6 -4.12 -15.44 28.59
N TYR A 7 -2.92 -14.88 28.42
CA TYR A 7 -2.72 -13.52 27.99
C TYR A 7 -2.83 -13.50 26.47
N LEU A 8 -3.95 -12.98 25.97
CA LEU A 8 -4.12 -12.73 24.54
C LEU A 8 -3.30 -11.50 24.20
N ALA A 9 -2.36 -11.65 23.25
CA ALA A 9 -1.56 -10.54 22.79
C ALA A 9 -2.46 -9.45 22.18
N MET A 10 -2.29 -8.21 22.63
CA MET A 10 -2.97 -7.05 22.07
C MET A 10 -2.28 -6.64 20.77
N ILE A 11 -2.90 -6.98 19.64
CA ILE A 11 -2.37 -6.69 18.30
C ILE A 11 -3.12 -5.48 17.73
N ARG A 12 -2.37 -4.48 17.25
CA ARG A 12 -2.93 -3.32 16.54
C ARG A 12 -2.41 -3.23 15.11
N VAL A 13 -3.29 -2.86 14.20
CA VAL A 13 -2.94 -2.63 12.79
C VAL A 13 -3.17 -1.17 12.46
N VAL A 14 -2.09 -0.47 12.13
CA VAL A 14 -2.05 0.98 11.92
C VAL A 14 -1.86 1.28 10.44
N GLY A 15 -2.92 1.73 9.78
CA GLY A 15 -2.89 2.19 8.40
C GLY A 15 -2.48 3.66 8.30
N VAL A 16 -1.32 3.93 7.70
CA VAL A 16 -0.76 5.29 7.59
C VAL A 16 -0.85 5.81 6.15
N GLY A 17 -1.50 6.96 5.99
CA GLY A 17 -1.74 7.58 4.68
C GLY A 17 -2.78 6.84 3.84
N GLY A 18 -3.00 7.30 2.60
CA GLY A 18 -4.05 6.76 1.73
C GLY A 18 -3.94 5.26 1.45
N GLY A 19 -2.74 4.77 1.07
CA GLY A 19 -2.52 3.35 0.81
C GLY A 19 -2.68 2.47 2.06
N GLY A 20 -2.16 2.92 3.21
CA GLY A 20 -2.33 2.19 4.46
C GLY A 20 -3.79 2.14 4.94
N VAL A 21 -4.53 3.23 4.80
CA VAL A 21 -5.96 3.28 5.15
C VAL A 21 -6.80 2.40 4.21
N ASN A 22 -6.47 2.35 2.91
CA ASN A 22 -7.13 1.42 1.98
C ASN A 22 -6.89 -0.04 2.37
N ALA A 23 -5.65 -0.39 2.70
CA ALA A 23 -5.31 -1.74 3.16
C ALA A 23 -6.05 -2.10 4.46
N VAL A 24 -6.16 -1.16 5.42
CA VAL A 24 -6.96 -1.36 6.64
C VAL A 24 -8.44 -1.58 6.32
N ASN A 25 -9.04 -0.77 5.44
CA ASN A 25 -10.43 -0.98 5.03
C ASN A 25 -10.62 -2.37 4.42
N ARG A 26 -9.67 -2.82 3.59
CA ARG A 26 -9.68 -4.16 3.01
C ARG A 26 -9.61 -5.25 4.09
N MET A 27 -8.74 -5.09 5.09
CA MET A 27 -8.63 -6.03 6.21
C MET A 27 -9.95 -6.12 7.01
N ILE A 28 -10.66 -5.00 7.16
CA ILE A 28 -11.97 -4.96 7.83
C ILE A 28 -13.04 -5.65 6.97
N GLU A 29 -13.08 -5.37 5.67
CA GLU A 29 -14.02 -5.99 4.72
C GLU A 29 -13.87 -7.52 4.64
N GLU A 30 -12.61 -8.00 4.62
CA GLU A 30 -12.29 -9.44 4.65
C GLU A 30 -12.46 -10.06 6.05
N GLY A 31 -12.75 -9.25 7.07
CA GLY A 31 -13.13 -9.71 8.40
C GLY A 31 -11.96 -10.23 9.23
N LEU A 32 -10.77 -9.64 9.13
CA LEU A 32 -9.61 -9.98 9.96
C LEU A 32 -9.96 -9.78 11.46
N LYS A 33 -9.76 -10.83 12.26
CA LYS A 33 -10.16 -10.89 13.68
C LYS A 33 -8.96 -10.81 14.61
N GLY A 34 -9.21 -10.39 15.85
CA GLY A 34 -8.20 -10.38 16.91
C GLY A 34 -7.20 -9.22 16.82
N VAL A 35 -7.55 -8.17 16.07
CA VAL A 35 -6.77 -6.95 15.93
C VAL A 35 -7.65 -5.72 16.13
N GLU A 36 -7.07 -4.63 16.63
CA GLU A 36 -7.70 -3.31 16.62
C GLU A 36 -7.13 -2.47 15.47
N PHE A 37 -8.00 -1.80 14.72
CA PHE A 37 -7.62 -1.01 13.57
C PHE A 37 -7.47 0.48 13.93
N VAL A 38 -6.34 1.06 13.52
CA VAL A 38 -6.04 2.48 13.67
C VAL A 38 -5.76 3.07 12.30
N ALA A 39 -6.51 4.09 11.89
CA ALA A 39 -6.29 4.81 10.64
C ALA A 39 -5.67 6.18 10.93
N ILE A 40 -4.52 6.47 10.33
CA ILE A 40 -3.79 7.73 10.50
C ILE A 40 -3.62 8.38 9.13
N ASN A 41 -4.12 9.61 8.96
CA ASN A 41 -3.93 10.32 7.70
C ASN A 41 -3.92 11.84 7.91
N THR A 42 -3.29 12.57 6.98
CA THR A 42 -3.37 14.04 6.89
C THR A 42 -4.52 14.51 6.00
N ASP A 43 -5.14 13.57 5.28
CA ASP A 43 -6.35 13.79 4.49
C ASP A 43 -7.58 13.37 5.30
N SER A 44 -8.29 14.37 5.79
CA SER A 44 -9.51 14.21 6.59
C SER A 44 -10.65 13.55 5.80
N GLN A 45 -10.69 13.71 4.47
CA GLN A 45 -11.74 13.10 3.65
C GLN A 45 -11.56 11.59 3.58
N ALA A 46 -10.32 11.12 3.42
CA ALA A 46 -10.01 9.69 3.43
C ALA A 46 -10.41 9.01 4.76
N LEU A 47 -10.24 9.72 5.89
CA LEU A 47 -10.60 9.21 7.21
C LEU A 47 -12.11 9.15 7.47
N LEU A 48 -12.93 9.90 6.73
CA LEU A 48 -14.39 9.81 6.89
C LEU A 48 -14.97 8.49 6.36
N PHE A 49 -14.28 7.86 5.41
CA PHE A 49 -14.74 6.65 4.74
C PHE A 49 -14.14 5.35 5.29
N THR A 50 -13.21 5.42 6.25
CA THR A 50 -12.67 4.23 6.89
C THR A 50 -13.58 3.75 8.01
N ASP A 51 -13.68 2.43 8.19
CA ASP A 51 -14.39 1.78 9.28
C ASP A 51 -13.46 1.40 10.45
N ALA A 52 -12.22 1.90 10.46
CA ALA A 52 -11.28 1.64 11.55
C ALA A 52 -11.81 2.12 12.93
N ASP A 53 -11.46 1.38 13.99
CA ASP A 53 -11.90 1.64 15.37
C ASP A 53 -11.42 2.99 15.87
N THR A 54 -10.17 3.35 15.54
CA THR A 54 -9.56 4.63 15.90
C THR A 54 -9.13 5.38 14.64
N LYS A 55 -9.44 6.69 14.56
CA LYS A 55 -9.14 7.54 13.41
C LYS A 55 -8.39 8.78 13.90
N LEU A 56 -7.17 8.99 13.41
CA LEU A 56 -6.31 10.10 13.76
C LEU A 56 -6.06 10.98 12.53
N ASP A 57 -6.64 12.18 12.56
CA ASP A 57 -6.40 13.24 11.58
C ASP A 57 -5.17 14.05 12.03
N ILE A 58 -4.01 13.75 11.43
CA ILE A 58 -2.75 14.38 11.79
C ILE A 58 -2.46 15.59 10.90
N GLY A 59 -1.82 16.60 11.46
CA GLY A 59 -1.33 17.75 10.69
C GLY A 59 -2.43 18.67 10.16
N ARG A 60 -3.62 18.67 10.77
CA ARG A 60 -4.75 19.52 10.36
C ARG A 60 -4.39 21.01 10.28
N GLU A 61 -3.53 21.49 11.18
CA GLU A 61 -3.06 22.88 11.17
C GLU A 61 -2.15 23.19 9.97
N ALA A 62 -1.30 22.23 9.59
CA ALA A 62 -0.34 22.38 8.50
C ALA A 62 -0.96 22.16 7.12
N THR A 63 -1.85 21.17 6.97
CA THR A 63 -2.41 20.74 5.69
C THR A 63 -3.81 21.27 5.43
N ARG A 64 -4.49 21.82 6.45
CA ARG A 64 -5.92 22.14 6.45
C ARG A 64 -6.80 20.92 6.13
N GLY A 65 -6.30 19.72 6.41
CA GLY A 65 -6.98 18.45 6.15
C GLY A 65 -6.98 18.02 4.68
N LEU A 66 -6.12 18.60 3.85
CA LEU A 66 -6.02 18.36 2.39
C LEU A 66 -4.88 17.38 2.02
N GLY A 67 -4.23 16.76 3.00
CA GLY A 67 -3.13 15.85 2.77
C GLY A 67 -1.74 16.51 2.65
N ALA A 68 -0.71 15.68 2.60
CA ALA A 68 0.71 16.10 2.57
C ALA A 68 1.25 16.49 1.18
N GLY A 69 0.45 16.45 0.11
CA GLY A 69 0.86 16.88 -1.23
C GLY A 69 2.07 16.13 -1.81
N ALA A 70 2.20 14.83 -1.53
CA ALA A 70 3.36 13.99 -1.91
C ALA A 70 4.73 14.50 -1.37
N ASN A 71 4.70 15.24 -0.26
CA ASN A 71 5.89 15.67 0.47
C ASN A 71 6.05 14.87 1.78
N PRO A 72 7.05 13.97 1.87
CA PRO A 72 7.31 13.19 3.08
C PRO A 72 7.55 14.03 4.34
N GLU A 73 8.26 15.16 4.21
CA GLU A 73 8.56 16.04 5.36
C GLU A 73 7.29 16.61 6.02
N VAL A 74 6.26 16.89 5.22
CA VAL A 74 4.97 17.33 5.75
C VAL A 74 4.29 16.20 6.52
N GLY A 75 4.32 14.97 5.98
CA GLY A 75 3.81 13.79 6.67
C GLY A 75 4.52 13.53 7.99
N ARG A 76 5.85 13.62 7.99
CA ARG A 76 6.70 13.46 9.16
C ARG A 76 6.40 14.49 10.24
N THR A 77 6.46 15.78 9.89
CA THR A 77 6.19 16.87 10.83
C THR A 77 4.78 16.74 11.43
N SER A 78 3.79 16.40 10.59
CA SER A 78 2.41 16.18 11.03
C SER A 78 2.30 15.08 12.09
N ALA A 79 3.03 13.98 11.92
CA ALA A 79 3.05 12.89 12.88
C ALA A 79 3.83 13.25 14.16
N GLU A 80 4.93 13.99 14.05
CA GLU A 80 5.70 14.47 15.19
C GLU A 80 4.88 15.43 16.07
N ASP A 81 4.12 16.34 15.46
CA ASP A 81 3.23 17.27 16.17
C ASP A 81 2.10 16.56 16.92
N HIS A 82 1.66 15.40 16.43
CA HIS A 82 0.56 14.60 17.00
C HIS A 82 1.05 13.36 17.76
N LYS A 83 2.32 13.36 18.19
CA LYS A 83 2.96 12.22 18.85
C LYS A 83 2.21 11.73 20.09
N GLN A 84 1.62 12.64 20.87
CA GLN A 84 0.86 12.28 22.08
C GLN A 84 -0.41 11.47 21.76
N GLU A 85 -1.15 11.87 20.72
CA GLU A 85 -2.36 11.16 20.29
C GLU A 85 -2.01 9.77 19.73
N ILE A 86 -0.91 9.68 18.97
CA ILE A 86 -0.40 8.40 18.46
C ILE A 86 0.02 7.50 19.63
N GLU A 87 0.76 8.02 20.61
CA GLU A 87 1.15 7.27 21.81
C GLU A 87 -0.07 6.76 22.60
N GLU A 88 -1.11 7.57 22.73
CA GLU A 88 -2.34 7.15 23.42
C GLU A 88 -3.06 6.02 22.66
N SER A 89 -3.13 6.12 21.34
CA SER A 89 -3.77 5.09 20.48
C SER A 89 -3.04 3.74 20.48
N LEU A 90 -1.72 3.74 20.71
CA LEU A 90 -0.89 2.54 20.68
C LEU A 90 -0.63 1.95 22.08
N LYS A 91 -1.20 2.55 23.13
CA LYS A 91 -0.92 2.17 24.51
C LYS A 91 -1.39 0.74 24.83
N GLY A 92 -0.49 -0.04 25.43
CA GLY A 92 -0.76 -1.43 25.81
C GLY A 92 -0.79 -2.41 24.63
N SER A 93 -0.24 -2.04 23.47
CA SER A 93 -0.05 -2.99 22.35
C SER A 93 1.15 -3.88 22.65
N ASP A 94 0.98 -5.19 22.49
CA ASP A 94 2.11 -6.14 22.50
C ASP A 94 2.79 -6.21 21.13
N MET A 95 2.00 -6.00 20.08
CA MET A 95 2.44 -6.01 18.68
C MET A 95 1.70 -4.94 17.88
N VAL A 96 2.43 -4.25 17.02
CA VAL A 96 1.90 -3.20 16.14
C VAL A 96 2.36 -3.47 14.71
N PHE A 97 1.39 -3.66 13.82
CA PHE A 97 1.62 -3.63 12.37
C PHE A 97 1.47 -2.20 11.87
N VAL A 98 2.49 -1.68 11.20
CA VAL A 98 2.43 -0.39 10.52
C VAL A 98 2.35 -0.65 9.03
N THR A 99 1.19 -0.35 8.42
CA THR A 99 0.98 -0.51 6.99
C THR A 99 0.89 0.82 6.27
N ALA A 100 1.64 0.96 5.17
CA ALA A 100 1.70 2.18 4.39
C ALA A 100 2.04 1.88 2.92
N GLY A 101 1.52 2.74 2.03
CA GLY A 101 2.00 2.84 0.66
C GLY A 101 3.16 3.84 0.59
N GLU A 102 4.35 3.36 0.28
CA GLU A 102 5.57 4.18 0.23
C GLU A 102 5.65 4.99 -1.07
N GLY A 103 6.36 6.11 -1.02
CA GLY A 103 6.48 7.05 -2.14
C GLY A 103 5.43 8.16 -2.17
N GLY A 104 4.46 8.12 -1.25
CA GLY A 104 3.56 9.23 -0.97
C GLY A 104 4.17 10.30 -0.06
N GLY A 105 3.33 11.20 0.46
CA GLY A 105 3.74 12.17 1.50
C GLY A 105 3.48 11.64 2.91
N THR A 106 2.22 11.33 3.22
CA THR A 106 1.83 10.89 4.57
C THR A 106 2.43 9.54 4.94
N GLY A 107 2.25 8.50 4.11
CA GLY A 107 2.77 7.14 4.39
C GLY A 107 4.28 7.18 4.65
N THR A 108 5.05 7.59 3.64
CA THR A 108 6.51 7.70 3.67
C THR A 108 7.05 8.50 4.86
N GLY A 109 6.40 9.61 5.23
CA GLY A 109 6.89 10.51 6.28
C GLY A 109 6.44 10.12 7.68
N ALA A 110 5.18 9.70 7.83
CA ALA A 110 4.57 9.43 9.13
C ALA A 110 4.78 7.98 9.60
N ALA A 111 4.89 7.01 8.69
CA ALA A 111 5.05 5.61 9.07
C ALA A 111 6.29 5.35 9.95
N PRO A 112 7.48 5.90 9.64
CA PRO A 112 8.65 5.76 10.53
C PRO A 112 8.42 6.37 11.92
N VAL A 113 7.69 7.48 12.01
CA VAL A 113 7.40 8.15 13.30
C VAL A 113 6.47 7.28 14.15
N VAL A 114 5.40 6.75 13.55
CA VAL A 114 4.45 5.83 14.20
C VAL A 114 5.15 4.55 14.66
N ALA A 115 5.94 3.92 13.79
CA ALA A 115 6.71 2.73 14.12
C ALA A 115 7.71 2.99 15.27
N GLY A 116 8.44 4.11 15.21
CA GLY A 116 9.39 4.48 16.26
C GLY A 116 8.71 4.75 17.62
N ILE A 117 7.46 5.23 17.63
CA ILE A 117 6.66 5.35 18.85
C ILE A 117 6.30 3.97 19.39
N ALA A 118 5.77 3.07 18.55
CA ALA A 118 5.39 1.72 18.94
C ALA A 118 6.58 0.95 19.54
N LYS A 119 7.75 0.98 18.88
CA LYS A 119 8.97 0.30 19.36
C LYS A 119 9.45 0.86 20.70
N LYS A 120 9.41 2.19 20.90
CA LYS A 120 9.76 2.82 22.20
C LYS A 120 8.82 2.43 23.33
N MET A 121 7.59 2.07 23.01
CA MET A 121 6.59 1.59 23.97
C MET A 121 6.75 0.10 24.30
N GLY A 122 7.65 -0.61 23.63
CA GLY A 122 7.96 -2.02 23.87
C GLY A 122 7.17 -3.01 23.01
N ALA A 123 6.32 -2.52 22.10
CA ALA A 123 5.58 -3.37 21.18
C ALA A 123 6.51 -3.97 20.10
N LEU A 124 6.27 -5.22 19.72
CA LEU A 124 6.91 -5.79 18.53
C LEU A 124 6.37 -5.07 17.29
N THR A 125 7.22 -4.32 16.62
CA THR A 125 6.81 -3.39 15.56
C THR A 125 7.19 -3.94 14.20
N ILE A 126 6.18 -4.26 13.39
CA ILE A 126 6.35 -4.85 12.06
C ILE A 126 5.83 -3.87 11.02
N GLY A 127 6.71 -3.38 10.14
CA GLY A 127 6.32 -2.58 8.98
C GLY A 127 5.91 -3.47 7.82
N VAL A 128 4.72 -3.29 7.26
CA VAL A 128 4.26 -3.99 6.05
C VAL A 128 3.92 -2.96 4.99
N VAL A 129 4.86 -2.72 4.06
CA VAL A 129 4.79 -1.57 3.15
C VAL A 129 4.94 -1.96 1.69
N THR A 130 4.33 -1.17 0.80
CA THR A 130 4.44 -1.38 -0.64
C THR A 130 5.38 -0.38 -1.31
N ARG A 131 6.22 -0.85 -2.24
CA ARG A 131 6.90 0.03 -3.20
C ARG A 131 5.93 0.40 -4.32
N PRO A 132 5.95 1.65 -4.82
CA PRO A 132 5.05 2.09 -5.88
C PRO A 132 5.33 1.34 -7.19
N PHE A 133 4.34 1.28 -8.08
CA PHE A 133 4.55 0.76 -9.43
C PHE A 133 5.53 1.65 -10.20
N SER A 134 6.32 1.05 -11.09
CA SER A 134 7.26 1.76 -11.96
C SER A 134 6.59 2.86 -12.81
N PHE A 135 5.32 2.68 -13.20
CA PHE A 135 4.57 3.67 -13.96
C PHE A 135 4.19 4.93 -13.17
N GLU A 136 4.21 4.87 -11.83
CA GLU A 136 3.90 6.03 -10.97
C GLU A 136 5.03 7.08 -10.97
N GLY A 137 6.20 6.70 -11.51
CA GLY A 137 7.30 7.59 -11.83
C GLY A 137 8.44 7.60 -10.82
N LYS A 138 9.65 7.89 -11.32
CA LYS A 138 10.92 7.81 -10.58
C LYS A 138 10.96 8.60 -9.27
N ARG A 139 10.22 9.72 -9.20
CA ARG A 139 10.15 10.54 -7.98
C ARG A 139 9.54 9.75 -6.82
N ARG A 140 8.42 9.05 -7.06
CA ARG A 140 7.75 8.23 -6.04
C ARG A 140 8.64 7.07 -5.62
N THR A 141 9.28 6.38 -6.57
CA THR A 141 10.21 5.28 -6.27
C THR A 141 11.35 5.74 -5.37
N ARG A 142 11.99 6.89 -5.66
CA ARG A 142 13.06 7.41 -4.80
C ARG A 142 12.57 7.74 -3.39
N GLN A 143 11.43 8.41 -3.27
CA GLN A 143 10.83 8.72 -1.98
C GLN A 143 10.51 7.44 -1.20
N ALA A 144 10.02 6.40 -1.88
CA ALA A 144 9.70 5.12 -1.26
C ALA A 144 10.94 4.42 -0.71
N LEU A 145 12.05 4.43 -1.46
CA LEU A 145 13.31 3.85 -1.00
C LEU A 145 13.84 4.58 0.25
N GLU A 146 13.77 5.91 0.27
CA GLU A 146 14.15 6.73 1.44
C GLU A 146 13.26 6.41 2.66
N GLY A 147 11.94 6.28 2.46
CA GLY A 147 10.99 5.92 3.52
C GLY A 147 11.18 4.51 4.08
N ILE A 148 11.45 3.53 3.21
CA ILE A 148 11.73 2.14 3.59
C ILE A 148 13.00 2.05 4.45
N GLU A 149 14.07 2.75 4.07
CA GLU A 149 15.29 2.76 4.88
C GLU A 149 15.05 3.40 6.26
N ALA A 150 14.29 4.51 6.31
CA ALA A 150 13.90 5.11 7.59
C ALA A 150 13.04 4.16 8.45
N LEU A 151 12.16 3.36 7.84
CA LEU A 151 11.38 2.33 8.53
C LEU A 151 12.25 1.19 9.07
N LYS A 152 13.24 0.72 8.29
CA LYS A 152 14.16 -0.34 8.71
C LYS A 152 14.96 0.04 9.96
N GLU A 153 15.28 1.33 10.15
CA GLU A 153 15.98 1.81 11.34
C GLU A 153 15.12 1.76 12.62
N VAL A 154 13.79 1.79 12.49
CA VAL A 154 12.87 1.96 13.63
C VAL A 154 11.95 0.76 13.87
N CYS A 155 11.73 -0.10 12.89
CA CYS A 155 10.96 -1.34 13.06
C CYS A 155 11.85 -2.47 13.60
N ASP A 156 11.21 -3.54 14.08
CA ASP A 156 11.88 -4.81 14.35
C ASP A 156 12.03 -5.62 13.06
N THR A 157 10.97 -5.64 12.26
CA THR A 157 10.95 -6.26 10.94
C THR A 157 10.23 -5.35 9.93
N VAL A 158 10.71 -5.28 8.70
CA VAL A 158 10.05 -4.59 7.59
C VAL A 158 9.85 -5.56 6.43
N ILE A 159 8.58 -5.85 6.12
CA ILE A 159 8.15 -6.60 4.95
C ILE A 159 7.90 -5.62 3.82
N VAL A 160 8.69 -5.71 2.75
CA VAL A 160 8.59 -4.83 1.59
C VAL A 160 7.94 -5.59 0.44
N ILE A 161 6.81 -5.07 -0.04
CA ILE A 161 6.04 -5.64 -1.15
C ILE A 161 6.28 -4.82 -2.41
N PRO A 162 6.92 -5.38 -3.45
CA PRO A 162 7.12 -4.68 -4.72
C PRO A 162 5.88 -4.74 -5.60
N ASN A 163 5.17 -3.62 -5.78
CA ASN A 163 3.94 -3.60 -6.58
C ASN A 163 4.18 -4.02 -8.05
N ASP A 164 5.37 -3.81 -8.61
CA ASP A 164 5.71 -4.28 -9.96
C ASP A 164 5.63 -5.80 -10.12
N ARG A 165 5.78 -6.58 -9.04
CA ARG A 165 5.64 -8.04 -9.07
C ARG A 165 4.18 -8.48 -9.15
N LEU A 166 3.25 -7.63 -8.72
CA LEU A 166 1.81 -7.89 -8.85
C LEU A 166 1.38 -7.90 -10.32
N LEU A 167 2.04 -7.11 -11.17
CA LEU A 167 1.82 -7.10 -12.61
C LEU A 167 2.25 -8.41 -13.29
N GLN A 168 3.13 -9.19 -12.66
CA GLN A 168 3.57 -10.50 -13.15
C GLN A 168 2.65 -11.63 -12.70
N LEU A 169 1.89 -11.39 -11.63
CA LEU A 169 0.99 -12.36 -11.02
C LEU A 169 -0.40 -12.36 -11.65
N GLY A 170 -0.85 -11.24 -12.21
CA GLY A 170 -2.15 -11.17 -12.87
C GLY A 170 -2.08 -11.18 -14.39
N ASP A 171 -3.25 -11.22 -15.01
CA ASP A 171 -3.40 -11.31 -16.45
C ASP A 171 -3.00 -10.01 -17.17
N ALA A 172 -2.60 -10.14 -18.44
CA ALA A 172 -2.18 -9.01 -19.28
C ALA A 172 -3.25 -7.91 -19.47
N GLU A 173 -4.49 -8.16 -19.05
CA GLU A 173 -5.63 -7.23 -19.11
C GLU A 173 -5.97 -6.56 -17.76
N LEU A 174 -5.12 -6.73 -16.73
CA LEU A 174 -5.30 -6.09 -15.42
C LEU A 174 -5.54 -4.58 -15.55
N SER A 175 -6.67 -4.11 -15.03
CA SER A 175 -6.95 -2.69 -14.92
C SER A 175 -6.15 -2.06 -13.77
N MET A 176 -5.96 -0.73 -13.83
CA MET A 176 -5.28 0.00 -12.76
C MET A 176 -5.95 -0.19 -11.39
N MET A 177 -7.28 -0.26 -11.33
CA MET A 177 -7.99 -0.47 -10.07
C MET A 177 -7.74 -1.88 -9.50
N GLU A 178 -7.69 -2.89 -10.37
CA GLU A 178 -7.38 -4.26 -9.93
C GLU A 178 -5.93 -4.39 -9.46
N ALA A 179 -4.99 -3.69 -10.10
CA ALA A 179 -3.59 -3.66 -9.66
C ALA A 179 -3.43 -3.08 -8.24
N PHE A 180 -4.10 -1.97 -7.92
CA PHE A 180 -4.08 -1.42 -6.56
C PHE A 180 -4.80 -2.32 -5.55
N ARG A 181 -5.92 -2.94 -5.93
CA ARG A 181 -6.59 -3.94 -5.07
C ARG A 181 -5.71 -5.14 -4.79
N ALA A 182 -4.93 -5.60 -5.77
CA ALA A 182 -3.96 -6.67 -5.56
C ALA A 182 -2.87 -6.25 -4.56
N ALA A 183 -2.45 -4.98 -4.57
CA ALA A 183 -1.50 -4.47 -3.58
C ALA A 183 -2.10 -4.47 -2.16
N ASP A 184 -3.34 -4.03 -2.03
CA ASP A 184 -4.08 -4.06 -0.74
C ASP A 184 -4.27 -5.50 -0.24
N GLU A 185 -4.54 -6.45 -1.14
CA GLU A 185 -4.67 -7.88 -0.82
C GLU A 185 -3.35 -8.48 -0.34
N VAL A 186 -2.21 -8.12 -0.95
CA VAL A 186 -0.90 -8.59 -0.47
C VAL A 186 -0.55 -7.97 0.89
N LEU A 187 -0.90 -6.72 1.14
CA LEU A 187 -0.78 -6.11 2.47
C LEU A 187 -1.61 -6.86 3.51
N TYR A 188 -2.86 -7.19 3.18
CA TYR A 188 -3.74 -8.03 4.00
C TYR A 188 -3.10 -9.39 4.29
N ASN A 189 -2.63 -10.10 3.27
CA ASN A 189 -2.00 -11.42 3.43
C ASN A 189 -0.76 -11.36 4.34
N GLY A 190 0.02 -10.28 4.27
CA GLY A 190 1.17 -10.06 5.15
C GLY A 190 0.79 -9.92 6.63
N VAL A 191 -0.24 -9.14 6.94
CA VAL A 191 -0.71 -8.98 8.31
C VAL A 191 -1.46 -10.23 8.79
N GLN A 192 -2.31 -10.80 7.95
CA GLN A 192 -3.10 -11.99 8.25
C GLN A 192 -2.21 -13.20 8.55
N GLY A 193 -1.19 -13.45 7.74
CA GLY A 193 -0.33 -14.63 7.87
C GLY A 193 0.34 -14.73 9.24
N ILE A 194 0.71 -13.58 9.84
CA ILE A 194 1.31 -13.51 11.18
C ILE A 194 0.22 -13.49 12.26
N THR A 195 -0.80 -12.66 12.06
CA THR A 195 -1.86 -12.48 13.07
C THR A 195 -2.60 -13.78 13.33
N ASN A 196 -2.98 -14.52 12.29
CA ASN A 196 -3.76 -15.74 12.44
C ASN A 196 -3.00 -16.85 13.19
N LEU A 197 -1.68 -16.90 13.09
CA LEU A 197 -0.87 -17.86 13.87
C LEU A 197 -0.96 -17.64 15.38
N ILE A 198 -1.24 -16.40 15.79
CA ILE A 198 -1.32 -15.99 17.20
C ILE A 198 -2.77 -16.03 17.68
N THR A 199 -3.72 -15.59 16.84
CA THR A 199 -5.12 -15.36 17.25
C THR A 199 -6.03 -16.55 17.01
N ILE A 200 -5.74 -17.40 16.01
CA ILE A 200 -6.58 -18.55 15.66
C ILE A 200 -5.91 -19.83 16.18
N PRO A 201 -6.57 -20.56 17.10
CA PRO A 201 -6.04 -21.84 17.55
C PRO A 201 -6.01 -22.85 16.40
N GLY A 202 -4.83 -23.35 16.06
CA GLY A 202 -4.61 -24.53 15.24
C GLY A 202 -4.24 -25.77 16.04
N MET A 203 -3.90 -26.84 15.32
CA MET A 203 -3.40 -28.08 15.91
C MET A 203 -1.96 -27.92 16.44
N ILE A 204 -1.17 -27.09 15.76
CA ILE A 204 0.18 -26.69 16.15
C ILE A 204 0.13 -25.18 16.34
N ASN A 205 -0.08 -24.76 17.59
CA ASN A 205 -0.10 -23.36 17.96
C ASN A 205 1.32 -22.85 18.13
N VAL A 206 1.57 -21.69 17.53
CA VAL A 206 2.78 -20.90 17.75
C VAL A 206 2.45 -19.89 18.84
N ASP A 207 3.31 -19.73 19.83
CA ASP A 207 3.10 -18.70 20.85
C ASP A 207 3.67 -17.33 20.42
N PHE A 208 3.28 -16.27 21.14
CA PHE A 208 3.77 -14.93 20.83
C PHE A 208 5.29 -14.78 21.03
N ALA A 209 5.88 -15.54 21.96
CA ALA A 209 7.31 -15.48 22.24
C ALA A 209 8.12 -16.10 21.11
N ASP A 210 7.63 -17.16 20.48
CA ASP A 210 8.18 -17.78 19.28
C ASP A 210 8.20 -16.74 18.16
N VAL A 211 7.06 -16.13 17.81
CA VAL A 211 6.99 -15.10 16.74
C VAL A 211 7.94 -13.94 17.05
N ARG A 212 7.98 -13.47 18.30
CA ARG A 212 8.91 -12.43 18.73
C ARG A 212 10.37 -12.87 18.59
N SER A 213 10.71 -14.13 18.82
CA SER A 213 12.09 -14.62 18.71
C SER A 213 12.66 -14.57 17.29
N VAL A 214 11.80 -14.70 16.27
CA VAL A 214 12.18 -14.63 14.85
C VAL A 214 12.07 -13.21 14.29
N MET A 215 11.08 -12.43 14.71
CA MET A 215 10.80 -11.12 14.11
C MET A 215 11.40 -9.93 14.88
N ALA A 216 11.87 -10.12 16.10
CA ALA A 216 12.54 -9.04 16.85
C ALA A 216 13.91 -8.71 16.21
N ASP A 217 14.11 -7.44 15.87
CA ASP A 217 15.34 -6.92 15.25
C ASP A 217 15.84 -7.73 14.03
N ALA A 218 14.92 -8.34 13.28
CA ALA A 218 15.24 -9.17 12.12
C ALA A 218 15.56 -8.36 10.86
N GLY A 219 15.22 -7.06 10.86
CA GLY A 219 15.53 -6.13 9.77
C GLY A 219 14.58 -6.32 8.59
N SER A 220 15.11 -6.68 7.42
CA SER A 220 14.29 -6.89 6.22
C SER A 220 13.67 -8.29 6.21
N ALA A 221 12.44 -8.37 5.73
CA ALA A 221 11.70 -9.60 5.58
C ALA A 221 11.03 -9.70 4.22
N LEU A 222 10.84 -10.94 3.76
CA LEU A 222 10.18 -11.26 2.51
C LEU A 222 9.04 -12.23 2.78
N MET A 223 7.97 -12.08 2.01
CA MET A 223 6.78 -12.91 2.12
C MET A 223 6.53 -13.65 0.81
N GLY A 224 6.34 -14.96 0.90
CA GLY A 224 5.78 -15.80 -0.16
C GLY A 224 4.41 -16.32 0.24
N VAL A 225 3.47 -16.29 -0.69
CA VAL A 225 2.13 -16.85 -0.51
C VAL A 225 1.86 -17.83 -1.65
N GLY A 226 1.27 -18.97 -1.33
CA GLY A 226 0.86 -19.99 -2.31
C GLY A 226 -0.44 -20.66 -1.88
N SER A 227 -1.22 -21.11 -2.84
CA SER A 227 -2.51 -21.76 -2.60
C SER A 227 -2.74 -22.91 -3.58
N ALA A 228 -3.21 -24.05 -3.10
CA ALA A 228 -3.51 -25.19 -3.96
C ALA A 228 -4.64 -26.04 -3.41
N ARG A 229 -5.21 -26.88 -4.29
CA ARG A 229 -6.32 -27.80 -4.03
C ARG A 229 -5.99 -29.19 -4.60
N GLY A 230 -6.68 -30.22 -4.11
CA GLY A 230 -6.54 -31.60 -4.58
C GLY A 230 -5.43 -32.40 -3.89
N GLU A 231 -4.98 -33.47 -4.55
CA GLU A 231 -3.91 -34.34 -4.04
C GLU A 231 -2.56 -33.59 -4.02
N ASN A 232 -1.81 -33.70 -2.91
CA ASN A 232 -0.56 -32.96 -2.67
C ASN A 232 -0.72 -31.42 -2.59
N ARG A 233 -1.91 -30.91 -2.27
CA ARG A 233 -2.18 -29.47 -2.12
C ARG A 233 -1.19 -28.73 -1.22
N VAL A 234 -0.78 -29.30 -0.09
CA VAL A 234 0.16 -28.63 0.84
C VAL A 234 1.53 -28.44 0.16
N MET A 235 2.00 -29.47 -0.55
CA MET A 235 3.28 -29.42 -1.26
C MET A 235 3.25 -28.41 -2.41
N ALA A 236 2.20 -28.46 -3.23
CA ALA A 236 2.03 -27.52 -4.34
C ALA A 236 1.91 -26.07 -3.84
N ALA A 237 1.17 -25.82 -2.76
CA ALA A 237 1.06 -24.50 -2.16
C ALA A 237 2.42 -24.03 -1.58
N THR A 238 3.19 -24.93 -0.96
CA THR A 238 4.53 -24.62 -0.44
C THR A 238 5.50 -24.27 -1.56
N GLU A 239 5.52 -25.05 -2.65
CA GLU A 239 6.35 -24.75 -3.83
C GLU A 239 5.97 -23.42 -4.47
N GLN A 240 4.67 -23.10 -4.56
CA GLN A 240 4.21 -21.79 -5.02
C GLN A 240 4.68 -20.66 -4.10
N ALA A 241 4.59 -20.85 -2.78
CA ALA A 241 5.05 -19.86 -1.81
C ALA A 241 6.56 -19.60 -1.92
N ILE A 242 7.38 -20.65 -2.05
CA ILE A 242 8.84 -20.55 -2.23
C ILE A 242 9.22 -19.86 -3.55
N ASN A 243 8.46 -20.11 -4.60
CA ASN A 243 8.68 -19.53 -5.92
C ASN A 243 7.88 -18.25 -6.16
N SER A 244 7.27 -17.68 -5.13
CA SER A 244 6.41 -16.51 -5.25
C SER A 244 7.19 -15.32 -5.84
N PRO A 245 6.65 -14.60 -6.83
CA PRO A 245 7.24 -13.37 -7.37
C PRO A 245 7.43 -12.26 -6.33
N LEU A 246 6.73 -12.35 -5.20
CA LEU A 246 6.87 -11.41 -4.07
C LEU A 246 8.20 -11.58 -3.33
N LEU A 247 8.87 -12.72 -3.50
CA LEU A 247 10.22 -12.95 -3.03
C LEU A 247 11.22 -12.42 -4.07
N GLU A 248 11.62 -11.15 -3.95
CA GLU A 248 12.63 -10.53 -4.82
C GLU A 248 13.97 -11.29 -4.77
N THR A 249 14.23 -11.93 -3.64
CA THR A 249 15.46 -12.60 -3.24
C THR A 249 15.16 -14.09 -3.01
N THR A 250 16.17 -14.96 -3.09
CA THR A 250 16.01 -16.35 -2.64
C THR A 250 15.79 -16.43 -1.13
N MET A 251 15.10 -17.47 -0.66
CA MET A 251 15.01 -17.77 0.78
C MET A 251 16.34 -18.31 1.37
N GLU A 252 17.31 -18.59 0.51
CA GLU A 252 18.62 -19.11 0.90
C GLU A 252 19.33 -18.12 1.84
N GLY A 253 19.81 -18.61 2.98
CA GLY A 253 20.49 -17.78 3.99
C GLY A 253 19.55 -16.96 4.89
N ALA A 254 18.24 -17.23 4.88
CA ALA A 254 17.33 -16.69 5.88
C ALA A 254 17.63 -17.31 7.26
N LYS A 255 17.86 -16.46 8.27
CA LYS A 255 18.19 -16.89 9.64
C LYS A 255 16.95 -17.18 10.48
N GLY A 256 15.80 -16.67 10.08
CA GLY A 256 14.53 -16.91 10.73
C GLY A 256 13.44 -17.10 9.70
N VAL A 257 12.66 -18.17 9.81
CA VAL A 257 11.58 -18.48 8.89
C VAL A 257 10.31 -18.79 9.67
N LEU A 258 9.22 -18.13 9.29
CA LEU A 258 7.89 -18.40 9.84
C LEU A 258 7.03 -19.00 8.72
N ILE A 259 6.48 -20.19 8.98
CA ILE A 259 5.64 -20.94 8.05
C ILE A 259 4.25 -21.06 8.66
N SER A 260 3.26 -20.60 7.91
CA SER A 260 1.85 -20.68 8.27
C SER A 260 1.11 -21.52 7.24
N VAL A 261 0.47 -22.60 7.68
CA VAL A 261 -0.32 -23.48 6.82
C VAL A 261 -1.78 -23.41 7.25
N ALA A 262 -2.61 -22.76 6.42
CA ALA A 262 -4.05 -22.68 6.61
C ALA A 262 -4.79 -23.69 5.73
N GLY A 263 -5.73 -24.43 6.31
CA GLY A 263 -6.57 -25.38 5.58
C GLY A 263 -7.68 -25.96 6.44
N GLY A 264 -8.47 -26.87 5.88
CA GLY A 264 -9.56 -27.51 6.58
C GLY A 264 -9.10 -28.44 7.71
N SER A 265 -10.07 -28.91 8.50
CA SER A 265 -9.88 -29.92 9.55
C SER A 265 -9.33 -31.27 9.05
N ASP A 266 -9.21 -31.45 7.73
CA ASP A 266 -8.70 -32.63 7.04
C ASP A 266 -7.19 -32.55 6.73
N LEU A 267 -6.49 -31.50 7.18
CA LEU A 267 -5.04 -31.34 7.07
C LEU A 267 -4.27 -32.50 7.73
N GLY A 268 -3.52 -33.27 6.92
CA GLY A 268 -2.74 -34.39 7.40
C GLY A 268 -1.38 -33.99 7.98
N LEU A 269 -0.96 -34.64 9.07
CA LEU A 269 0.36 -34.42 9.68
C LEU A 269 1.52 -34.69 8.71
N MET A 270 1.40 -35.73 7.86
CA MET A 270 2.45 -36.03 6.87
C MET A 270 2.54 -34.96 5.77
N GLU A 271 1.42 -34.39 5.34
CA GLU A 271 1.42 -33.31 4.35
C GLU A 271 2.13 -32.07 4.89
N VAL A 272 1.81 -31.75 6.15
CA VAL A 272 2.44 -30.68 6.92
C VAL A 272 3.95 -30.91 7.12
N ASN A 273 4.35 -32.11 7.51
CA ASN A 273 5.76 -32.44 7.73
C ASN A 273 6.60 -32.27 6.45
N ASN A 274 6.08 -32.71 5.31
CA ASN A 274 6.80 -32.60 4.04
C ASN A 274 6.99 -31.13 3.60
N ALA A 275 6.01 -30.27 3.86
CA ALA A 275 6.13 -28.84 3.61
C ALA A 275 7.23 -28.19 4.45
N ALA A 276 7.30 -28.52 5.75
CA ALA A 276 8.35 -28.04 6.64
C ALA A 276 9.74 -28.47 6.16
N SER A 277 9.93 -29.74 5.77
CA SER A 277 11.21 -30.26 5.29
C SER A 277 11.72 -29.55 4.03
N ILE A 278 10.85 -29.21 3.07
CA ILE A 278 11.28 -28.47 1.87
C ILE A 278 11.77 -27.07 2.22
N VAL A 279 11.09 -26.39 3.16
CA VAL A 279 11.49 -25.04 3.58
C VAL A 279 12.80 -25.09 4.36
N GLU A 280 12.99 -26.10 5.20
CA GLU A 280 14.25 -26.37 5.92
C GLU A 280 15.42 -26.59 4.96
N GLU A 281 15.24 -27.38 3.90
CA GLU A 281 16.26 -27.60 2.85
C GLU A 281 16.65 -26.33 2.08
N LYS A 282 15.82 -25.28 2.13
CA LYS A 282 16.04 -23.99 1.45
C LYS A 282 16.52 -22.88 2.38
N ALA A 283 16.39 -23.06 3.69
CA ALA A 283 16.83 -22.11 4.70
C ALA A 283 18.32 -22.30 5.01
N ASP A 284 18.86 -21.49 5.92
CA ASP A 284 20.19 -21.71 6.50
C ASP A 284 20.18 -22.92 7.44
N ASP A 285 21.28 -23.67 7.54
CA ASP A 285 21.39 -24.85 8.42
C ASP A 285 21.13 -24.49 9.91
N ASP A 286 21.45 -23.25 10.31
CA ASP A 286 21.22 -22.73 11.66
C ASP A 286 19.97 -21.82 11.75
N ALA A 287 19.07 -21.88 10.77
CA ALA A 287 17.86 -21.06 10.74
C ALA A 287 16.88 -21.44 11.85
N ASN A 288 16.33 -20.43 12.53
CA ASN A 288 15.22 -20.62 13.46
C ASN A 288 13.89 -20.71 12.67
N ILE A 289 13.37 -21.93 12.52
CA ILE A 289 12.13 -22.19 11.77
C ILE A 289 10.97 -22.37 12.73
N ILE A 290 9.97 -21.50 12.62
CA ILE A 290 8.71 -21.57 13.34
C ILE A 290 7.64 -22.04 12.38
N PHE A 291 6.93 -23.09 12.79
CA PHE A 291 5.87 -23.69 12.01
C PHE A 291 4.54 -23.65 12.77
N GLY A 292 3.49 -23.16 12.13
CA GLY A 292 2.14 -23.16 12.67
C GLY A 292 1.09 -23.62 11.68
N THR A 293 0.00 -24.19 12.21
CA THR A 293 -1.18 -24.56 11.43
C THR A 293 -2.37 -23.69 11.81
N ILE A 294 -3.22 -23.38 10.85
CA ILE A 294 -4.47 -22.67 11.04
C ILE A 294 -5.58 -23.53 10.48
N ILE A 295 -6.59 -23.83 11.29
CA ILE A 295 -7.77 -24.58 10.83
C ILE A 295 -8.84 -23.57 10.41
N ASP A 296 -9.16 -23.55 9.13
CA ASP A 296 -10.23 -22.74 8.56
C ASP A 296 -11.13 -23.60 7.67
N ASP A 297 -12.27 -24.02 8.22
CA ASP A 297 -13.24 -24.85 7.52
C ASP A 297 -13.92 -24.12 6.34
N ASN A 298 -13.78 -22.79 6.22
CA ASN A 298 -14.32 -22.06 5.06
C ASN A 298 -13.49 -22.28 3.79
N LEU A 299 -12.23 -22.73 3.92
CA LEU A 299 -11.35 -23.02 2.79
C LEU A 299 -11.75 -24.31 2.04
N GLY A 300 -12.53 -25.20 2.67
CA GLY A 300 -12.94 -26.46 2.08
C GLY A 300 -11.74 -27.35 1.74
N ASP A 301 -11.48 -27.57 0.45
CA ASP A 301 -10.39 -28.40 -0.04
C ASP A 301 -9.07 -27.62 -0.29
N GLU A 302 -9.09 -26.30 -0.14
CA GLU A 302 -7.95 -25.41 -0.36
C GLU A 302 -7.01 -25.36 0.83
N VAL A 303 -5.71 -25.38 0.53
CA VAL A 303 -4.65 -25.07 1.50
C VAL A 303 -3.92 -23.83 1.04
N ARG A 304 -3.69 -22.91 1.98
CA ARG A 304 -2.87 -21.71 1.80
C ARG A 304 -1.62 -21.82 2.65
N VAL A 305 -0.48 -21.56 2.05
CA VAL A 305 0.82 -21.54 2.71
C VAL A 305 1.40 -20.13 2.61
N THR A 306 1.73 -19.56 3.76
CA THR A 306 2.44 -18.27 3.85
C THR A 306 3.79 -18.52 4.49
N ILE A 307 4.85 -18.06 3.83
CA ILE A 307 6.23 -18.16 4.31
C ILE A 307 6.78 -16.76 4.47
N ILE A 308 7.32 -16.47 5.65
CA ILE A 308 7.97 -15.20 5.97
C ILE A 308 9.42 -15.51 6.32
N ALA A 309 10.33 -15.08 5.46
CA ALA A 309 11.76 -15.21 5.67
C ALA A 309 12.32 -13.89 6.21
N THR A 310 13.22 -13.99 7.18
CA THR A 310 13.81 -12.84 7.89
C THR A 310 15.32 -13.03 8.06
N GLY A 311 16.05 -11.94 8.27
CA GLY A 311 17.47 -11.99 8.61
C GLY A 311 18.41 -12.39 7.46
N PHE A 312 18.00 -12.18 6.21
CA PHE A 312 18.86 -12.36 5.03
C PHE A 312 19.65 -11.08 4.71
N ASP A 313 20.85 -11.23 4.16
CA ASP A 313 21.65 -10.10 3.66
C ASP A 313 21.15 -9.71 2.25
N GLU A 314 20.40 -8.61 2.15
CA GLU A 314 19.83 -8.10 0.89
C GLU A 314 20.87 -7.95 -0.23
N LYS A 315 22.15 -7.72 0.09
CA LYS A 315 23.21 -7.53 -0.91
C LYS A 315 23.80 -8.84 -1.43
N ALA A 316 23.72 -9.92 -0.65
CA ALA A 316 24.30 -11.21 -1.01
C ALA A 316 23.36 -12.07 -1.87
N ASN A 317 22.03 -11.88 -1.74
CA ASN A 317 21.04 -12.83 -2.27
C ASN A 317 20.12 -12.26 -3.37
N ALA A 318 20.39 -11.06 -3.88
CA ALA A 318 19.60 -10.47 -4.96
C ALA A 318 19.55 -11.41 -6.18
N ARG A 319 18.35 -11.78 -6.63
CA ARG A 319 18.21 -12.59 -7.85
C ARG A 319 18.75 -11.77 -9.03
N PRO A 320 19.60 -12.33 -9.91
CA PRO A 320 20.07 -11.61 -11.09
C PRO A 320 18.86 -11.25 -11.95
N ASP A 321 18.68 -9.94 -12.13
CA ASP A 321 17.54 -9.37 -12.83
C ASP A 321 17.53 -9.88 -14.28
N ARG A 322 16.55 -10.71 -14.65
CA ARG A 322 16.43 -11.27 -16.01
C ARG A 322 15.86 -10.28 -17.03
N THR A 323 15.87 -8.99 -16.70
CA THR A 323 15.45 -7.92 -17.60
C THR A 323 16.58 -6.92 -17.82
N GLY A 324 17.50 -7.22 -18.74
CA GLY A 324 18.43 -6.22 -19.27
C GLY A 324 19.66 -6.73 -20.00
N ALA A 325 19.52 -6.92 -21.32
CA ALA A 325 20.55 -6.94 -22.38
C ALA A 325 21.79 -7.88 -22.26
N PRO A 326 22.24 -8.51 -23.38
CA PRO A 326 23.48 -9.27 -23.35
C PRO A 326 24.66 -8.35 -23.09
N GLU A 327 25.36 -8.62 -21.99
CA GLU A 327 26.63 -8.02 -21.62
C GLU A 327 27.62 -8.30 -22.76
N GLN A 328 27.91 -7.27 -23.56
CA GLN A 328 28.96 -7.37 -24.57
C GLN A 328 30.29 -7.50 -23.85
N VAL A 329 30.80 -8.72 -23.85
CA VAL A 329 32.16 -9.05 -23.45
C VAL A 329 33.11 -8.16 -24.26
N VAL A 330 33.68 -7.16 -23.62
CA VAL A 330 34.73 -6.32 -24.21
C VAL A 330 35.98 -7.18 -24.27
N VAL A 331 36.23 -7.79 -25.42
CA VAL A 331 37.50 -8.46 -25.69
C VAL A 331 38.53 -7.38 -25.98
N GLU A 332 39.46 -7.20 -25.05
CA GLU A 332 40.63 -6.35 -25.18
C GLU A 332 41.53 -6.91 -26.30
N ALA A 333 41.66 -6.16 -27.39
CA ALA A 333 42.48 -6.53 -28.54
C ALA A 333 43.83 -5.82 -28.48
N GLU A 334 44.91 -6.61 -28.41
CA GLU A 334 46.30 -6.16 -28.59
C GLU A 334 46.55 -5.56 -29.99
N PRO A 335 47.52 -4.63 -30.13
CA PRO A 335 47.74 -3.90 -31.37
C PRO A 335 48.63 -4.68 -32.35
N ALA A 336 48.19 -4.82 -33.61
CA ALA A 336 48.99 -5.34 -34.71
C ALA A 336 49.09 -4.34 -35.88
N GLN A 337 50.28 -4.33 -36.48
CA GLN A 337 50.91 -3.28 -37.27
C GLN A 337 50.31 -3.03 -38.67
N GLU A 338 50.47 -1.79 -39.14
CA GLU A 338 50.16 -1.28 -40.48
C GLU A 338 51.10 -1.81 -41.58
N THR A 339 50.55 -2.04 -42.78
CA THR A 339 51.27 -1.85 -44.05
C THR A 339 50.33 -1.36 -45.17
N PRO A 340 50.84 -0.64 -46.20
CA PRO A 340 50.08 0.37 -46.95
C PRO A 340 49.85 0.03 -48.44
N THR A 341 48.81 0.61 -49.05
CA THR A 341 48.60 0.60 -50.51
C THR A 341 47.87 1.90 -50.97
N PRO A 342 48.14 2.45 -52.18
CA PRO A 342 48.23 3.89 -52.42
C PRO A 342 47.04 4.55 -53.15
N ALA A 343 47.06 5.88 -53.13
CA ALA A 343 46.19 6.85 -53.81
C ALA A 343 46.44 6.92 -55.35
N PRO A 344 45.69 7.68 -56.19
CA PRO A 344 45.65 9.15 -56.08
C PRO A 344 44.39 9.91 -56.60
N SER A 345 44.28 11.18 -56.14
CA SER A 345 43.99 12.44 -56.89
C SER A 345 42.66 12.62 -57.63
N SER A 346 42.05 13.80 -57.82
CA SER A 346 42.23 15.21 -57.44
C SER A 346 41.12 15.98 -58.20
N SER A 347 40.48 17.01 -57.66
CA SER A 347 40.68 18.43 -58.02
C SER A 347 39.49 19.20 -57.39
N SER A 348 39.69 20.04 -56.38
CA SER A 348 40.14 21.44 -56.35
C SER A 348 39.21 22.45 -57.03
N LEU A 349 38.63 23.28 -56.16
CA LEU A 349 38.08 24.61 -56.37
C LEU A 349 39.17 25.59 -56.87
N PHE A 350 38.81 26.54 -57.74
CA PHE A 350 39.10 28.00 -57.72
C PHE A 350 38.73 28.67 -59.08
N GLU A 351 37.74 29.58 -59.04
CA GLU A 351 37.44 30.89 -59.73
C GLU A 351 38.29 31.43 -60.92
N PRO A 352 37.99 32.59 -61.62
CA PRO A 352 36.82 33.54 -61.69
C PRO A 352 36.46 34.14 -63.11
N ARG A 353 35.45 35.05 -63.15
CA ARG A 353 35.20 36.22 -64.09
C ARG A 353 34.79 35.94 -65.57
N GLU A 354 34.02 36.74 -66.34
CA GLU A 354 33.42 38.10 -66.26
C GLU A 354 32.35 38.30 -67.37
N GLU A 355 31.36 39.15 -67.08
CA GLU A 355 30.52 40.07 -67.92
C GLU A 355 29.90 39.71 -69.30
N THR A 356 28.58 39.91 -69.42
CA THR A 356 27.98 40.94 -70.32
C THR A 356 26.60 41.42 -69.81
N ARG A 357 26.45 42.75 -69.81
CA ARG A 357 25.28 43.64 -69.56
C ARG A 357 24.36 43.70 -70.81
N ASP A 358 23.14 44.22 -70.90
CA ASP A 358 22.28 45.17 -70.14
C ASP A 358 20.85 45.17 -70.83
N TYR A 359 19.88 45.89 -70.21
CA TYR A 359 18.57 46.40 -70.73
C TYR A 359 17.35 45.45 -70.74
N ASP A 360 16.14 45.76 -70.22
CA ASP A 360 15.61 46.94 -69.51
C ASP A 360 14.20 46.62 -68.92
N SER A 361 13.86 47.21 -67.76
CA SER A 361 12.52 47.64 -67.20
C SER A 361 11.26 46.74 -67.34
N GLU A 362 10.45 46.44 -66.29
CA GLU A 362 9.63 47.32 -65.41
C GLU A 362 8.91 46.50 -64.26
N PRO A 363 8.12 47.08 -63.32
CA PRO A 363 8.42 47.17 -61.90
C PRO A 363 7.70 46.19 -60.93
N ALA A 364 8.29 46.07 -59.73
CA ALA A 364 7.86 45.26 -58.59
C ALA A 364 6.59 45.79 -57.88
N GLN A 365 5.73 44.86 -57.45
CA GLN A 365 4.63 45.15 -56.52
C GLN A 365 5.00 44.81 -55.06
N PRO A 366 4.52 45.62 -54.10
CA PRO A 366 4.94 45.56 -52.70
C PRO A 366 4.27 44.44 -51.91
N VAL A 367 5.06 43.81 -51.04
CA VAL A 367 4.62 42.86 -50.02
C VAL A 367 3.90 43.63 -48.90
N GLN A 368 2.61 43.34 -48.68
CA GLN A 368 1.85 43.92 -47.57
C GLN A 368 1.98 43.06 -46.29
N PRO A 369 2.06 43.69 -45.11
CA PRO A 369 2.08 43.02 -43.81
C PRO A 369 0.70 42.47 -43.42
N ALA A 370 0.69 41.23 -42.90
CA ALA A 370 -0.51 40.57 -42.40
C ALA A 370 -1.06 41.26 -41.14
N GLN A 371 -2.37 41.55 -41.13
CA GLN A 371 -3.10 42.07 -39.98
C GLN A 371 -3.48 40.95 -38.99
N PRO A 372 -3.60 41.25 -37.69
CA PRO A 372 -3.99 40.29 -36.66
C PRO A 372 -5.48 39.94 -36.72
N ALA A 373 -5.79 38.65 -36.66
CA ALA A 373 -7.13 38.11 -36.58
C ALA A 373 -7.78 38.39 -35.20
N GLN A 374 -9.05 38.80 -35.22
CA GLN A 374 -9.89 38.99 -34.04
C GLN A 374 -10.36 37.65 -33.44
N PRO A 375 -10.68 37.58 -32.14
CA PRO A 375 -11.17 36.35 -31.49
C PRO A 375 -12.62 36.04 -31.91
N ALA A 376 -12.91 34.77 -32.19
CA ALA A 376 -14.26 34.26 -32.41
C ALA A 376 -15.00 34.02 -31.08
N GLU A 377 -16.26 34.45 -31.00
CA GLU A 377 -17.17 34.14 -29.89
C GLU A 377 -17.66 32.68 -29.95
N PRO A 378 -17.86 31.99 -28.81
CA PRO A 378 -18.44 30.65 -28.78
C PRO A 378 -19.97 30.68 -28.92
N GLN A 379 -20.50 29.93 -29.89
CA GLN A 379 -21.92 29.65 -30.03
C GLN A 379 -22.36 28.62 -28.96
N TYR A 380 -23.38 28.97 -28.18
CA TYR A 380 -24.07 28.07 -27.26
C TYR A 380 -25.09 27.22 -28.03
N GLU A 381 -24.92 25.89 -28.03
CA GLU A 381 -25.96 24.93 -28.43
C GLU A 381 -26.89 24.62 -27.25
N ALA A 382 -28.20 24.74 -27.48
CA ALA A 382 -29.25 24.44 -26.50
C ALA A 382 -29.59 22.94 -26.49
N PRO A 383 -29.87 22.33 -25.32
CA PRO A 383 -30.24 20.91 -25.24
C PRO A 383 -31.70 20.66 -25.62
N ALA A 384 -31.94 19.54 -26.32
CA ALA A 384 -33.24 19.06 -26.78
C ALA A 384 -34.17 18.57 -25.64
N PRO A 385 -35.51 18.63 -25.80
CA PRO A 385 -36.46 18.30 -24.74
C PRO A 385 -36.72 16.79 -24.63
N ARG A 386 -36.80 16.29 -23.39
CA ARG A 386 -37.22 14.92 -23.07
C ARG A 386 -38.75 14.80 -23.01
N HIS A 387 -39.27 13.72 -23.58
CA HIS A 387 -40.67 13.28 -23.50
C HIS A 387 -41.14 13.10 -22.04
N ARG A 388 -42.33 13.64 -21.74
CA ARG A 388 -43.10 13.41 -20.51
C ARG A 388 -44.29 12.51 -20.84
N TYR A 389 -44.51 11.49 -20.01
CA TYR A 389 -45.77 10.76 -19.92
C TYR A 389 -46.77 11.57 -19.09
N ASP A 390 -48.03 11.52 -19.51
CA ASP A 390 -49.22 12.01 -18.83
C ASP A 390 -49.41 11.35 -17.44
N ASP A 391 -49.92 12.13 -16.48
CA ASP A 391 -51.12 11.71 -15.76
C ASP A 391 -51.90 12.93 -15.24
N ASP A 392 -53.22 12.82 -15.38
CA ASP A 392 -54.26 13.80 -15.08
C ASP A 392 -54.47 13.97 -13.57
N ARG A 393 -54.78 15.21 -13.15
CA ARG A 393 -56.06 15.58 -12.47
C ARG A 393 -55.94 16.88 -11.67
N GLY A 394 -56.79 17.83 -12.04
CA GLY A 394 -57.58 18.63 -11.08
C GLY A 394 -57.04 20.00 -10.69
N GLY A 395 -57.31 21.02 -11.51
CA GLY A 395 -57.28 22.41 -11.07
C GLY A 395 -58.52 22.79 -10.23
N LEU A 396 -58.47 23.93 -9.52
CA LEU A 396 -59.60 24.84 -9.27
C LEU A 396 -59.14 26.10 -8.49
N PHE A 397 -59.44 27.28 -9.05
CA PHE A 397 -59.67 28.61 -8.44
C PHE A 397 -58.55 29.47 -7.78
N THR A 398 -58.16 30.52 -8.54
CA THR A 398 -58.22 31.98 -8.24
C THR A 398 -57.68 32.60 -6.94
N ASP A 399 -56.71 33.51 -7.14
CA ASP A 399 -56.58 34.89 -6.62
C ASP A 399 -57.02 35.24 -5.18
N SER A 400 -56.09 35.77 -4.37
CA SER A 400 -56.24 37.13 -3.80
C SER A 400 -55.02 37.60 -3.00
N ARG A 401 -54.78 38.90 -3.14
CA ARG A 401 -53.78 39.75 -2.48
C ARG A 401 -53.99 39.79 -0.97
N THR A 402 -52.91 39.82 -0.17
CA THR A 402 -52.69 40.92 0.80
C THR A 402 -51.29 40.88 1.41
N SER A 403 -50.69 42.06 1.44
CA SER A 403 -49.48 42.43 2.15
C SER A 403 -49.82 42.87 3.59
N ARG A 404 -48.98 42.50 4.58
CA ARG A 404 -48.36 43.38 5.60
C ARG A 404 -47.87 42.64 6.87
N SER A 405 -46.61 42.95 7.23
CA SER A 405 -46.09 43.30 8.57
C SER A 405 -45.95 42.26 9.69
N ARG A 406 -44.70 41.83 9.92
CA ARG A 406 -43.85 42.05 11.12
C ARG A 406 -44.54 42.29 12.49
N GLU A 407 -44.28 41.41 13.47
CA GLU A 407 -43.65 41.75 14.77
C GLU A 407 -43.31 40.53 15.64
N GLU A 408 -42.26 40.69 16.45
CA GLU A 408 -41.63 39.74 17.39
C GLU A 408 -42.50 39.46 18.62
N TYR A 409 -42.27 38.34 19.34
CA TYR A 409 -42.06 38.31 20.80
C TYR A 409 -41.57 36.93 21.31
N ARG A 410 -40.66 36.97 22.29
CA ARG A 410 -39.89 35.87 22.93
C ARG A 410 -40.67 35.16 24.07
N PRO A 411 -40.15 34.03 24.64
CA PRO A 411 -40.92 32.99 25.34
C PRO A 411 -41.07 33.18 26.85
N ARG A 412 -41.96 32.39 27.48
CA ARG A 412 -42.10 32.27 28.95
C ARG A 412 -41.89 30.84 29.45
N ARG A 413 -41.22 30.77 30.60
CA ARG A 413 -40.87 29.64 31.46
C ARG A 413 -41.57 29.85 32.82
N ARG A 414 -42.13 28.80 33.44
CA ARG A 414 -42.23 28.53 34.91
C ARG A 414 -43.14 27.31 35.18
N GLU A 415 -42.63 26.26 35.84
CA GLU A 415 -42.80 25.89 37.28
C GLU A 415 -44.22 25.36 37.58
N GLU A 416 -44.53 24.37 38.43
CA GLU A 416 -43.87 23.41 39.34
C GLU A 416 -45.02 22.58 39.96
N ARG A 417 -44.74 21.35 40.46
CA ARG A 417 -45.36 20.60 41.61
C ARG A 417 -44.97 19.09 41.46
N LEU A 418 -44.11 18.51 42.32
CA LEU A 418 -44.36 17.91 43.65
C LEU A 418 -45.33 16.71 43.55
N ASP A 419 -45.12 15.48 44.07
CA ASP A 419 -44.20 14.90 45.06
C ASP A 419 -44.26 13.34 44.98
N ASP A 420 -43.32 12.68 45.67
CA ASP A 420 -43.32 11.31 46.26
C ASP A 420 -43.21 10.05 45.36
N ASP A 421 -42.59 8.93 45.76
CA ASP A 421 -41.39 8.61 46.55
C ASP A 421 -41.22 7.07 46.45
N LEU A 422 -40.00 6.57 46.73
CA LEU A 422 -39.65 5.22 47.21
C LEU A 422 -39.28 4.07 46.24
N ASP A 423 -38.01 3.68 46.42
CA ASP A 423 -37.25 2.52 45.95
C ASP A 423 -37.82 1.15 46.36
N VAL A 424 -37.66 0.15 45.48
CA VAL A 424 -37.81 -1.29 45.78
C VAL A 424 -36.43 -1.98 45.71
N PRO A 425 -35.99 -2.75 46.73
CA PRO A 425 -34.65 -3.34 46.81
C PRO A 425 -34.30 -4.47 45.82
N ASP A 426 -32.99 -4.63 45.59
CA ASP A 426 -32.27 -5.50 44.62
C ASP A 426 -32.44 -7.03 44.69
N PHE A 427 -33.47 -7.59 45.34
CA PHE A 427 -33.72 -9.05 45.31
C PHE A 427 -35.00 -9.45 44.57
N LEU A 428 -35.65 -8.49 43.90
CA LEU A 428 -36.85 -8.69 43.08
C LEU A 428 -36.67 -8.25 41.62
N ARG A 429 -35.42 -8.24 41.12
CA ARG A 429 -35.12 -8.17 39.69
C ARG A 429 -34.33 -9.37 39.21
#